data_AF-A0A7X7UUJ9-F1
#
_entry.id   AF-A0A7X7UUJ9-F1
#
_cell.length_a   1.000
_cell.length_b   1.000
_cell.length_c   1.000
_cell.angle_alpha   90.00
_cell.angle_beta   90.00
_cell.angle_gamma   90.00
#
_symmetry.space_group_name_H-M   'P 1'
#
loop_
_entity.id
_entity.type
_entity.pdbx_description
1 polymer ?
#
loop_
_entity_poly.entity_id
_entity_poly.type
_entity_poly.pdbx_seq_one_letter_code
_entity_poly.pdbx_strand_id
1 'polypeptide(L)'
;TVGSKNSANSASKTDGFYKNSLIFIPFPPEAIKVKNTLESAGLSNLTNDFVLSLNRAAEDASKKAFPIFSEAITSMTINDAMGILKGADDAATTYLKNKTSAKLKAEFKPIIKQSIDKVKVTSYWNPIATNYNRLTALTGGEQVNPNLEEYITDRAMEGLFKLIAKEEALIRKDPAARVTDILKKVFGSL
;
A
#
# COMPACT_ATOMS: atom_id res chain seq x y z
N THR A 1 -9.61 -8.29 14.41
CA THR A 1 -8.14 -8.26 14.35
C THR A 1 -7.58 -9.24 13.33
N VAL A 2 -8.23 -10.40 13.11
CA VAL A 2 -7.80 -11.41 12.11
C VAL A 2 -7.60 -10.81 10.71
N GLY A 3 -8.61 -10.14 10.13
CA GLY A 3 -8.49 -9.50 8.81
C GLY A 3 -7.30 -8.54 8.71
N SER A 4 -7.16 -7.61 9.66
CA SER A 4 -6.02 -6.68 9.69
C SER A 4 -4.66 -7.37 9.83
N LYS A 5 -4.57 -8.46 10.61
CA LYS A 5 -3.35 -9.27 10.72
C LYS A 5 -3.02 -9.95 9.40
N ASN A 6 -4.01 -10.59 8.77
CA ASN A 6 -3.86 -11.27 7.49
C ASN A 6 -3.44 -10.29 6.39
N SER A 7 -4.11 -9.14 6.27
CA SER A 7 -3.80 -8.12 5.28
C SER A 7 -2.39 -7.57 5.47
N ALA A 8 -2.02 -7.16 6.68
CA ALA A 8 -0.68 -6.63 6.96
C ALA A 8 0.42 -7.68 6.75
N ASN A 9 0.19 -8.94 7.15
CA ASN A 9 1.14 -10.03 6.92
C ASN A 9 1.26 -10.40 5.43
N SER A 10 0.16 -10.36 4.69
CA SER A 10 0.19 -10.62 3.24
C SER A 10 0.96 -9.54 2.51
N ALA A 11 0.74 -8.27 2.88
CA ALA A 11 1.41 -7.12 2.28
C ALA A 11 2.90 -7.04 2.62
N SER A 12 3.30 -7.44 3.83
CA SER A 12 4.68 -7.26 4.33
C SER A 12 5.65 -8.39 3.99
N LYS A 13 5.16 -9.50 3.44
CA LYS A 13 5.99 -10.61 2.98
C LYS A 13 6.73 -10.23 1.70
N THR A 14 7.89 -10.85 1.50
CA THR A 14 8.53 -10.89 0.18
C THR A 14 7.52 -11.37 -0.85
N ASP A 15 7.33 -10.57 -1.90
CA ASP A 15 6.40 -10.76 -3.02
C ASP A 15 4.93 -10.51 -2.64
N GLY A 16 4.68 -9.98 -1.45
CA GLY A 16 3.37 -9.56 -0.97
C GLY A 16 2.74 -8.46 -1.81
N PHE A 17 3.58 -7.57 -2.37
CA PHE A 17 3.17 -6.62 -3.41
C PHE A 17 3.56 -7.13 -4.79
N TYR A 18 4.84 -7.51 -4.99
CA TYR A 18 5.39 -7.73 -6.33
C TYR A 18 4.69 -8.84 -7.14
N LYS A 19 4.21 -9.92 -6.49
CA LYS A 19 3.48 -11.00 -7.15
C LYS A 19 1.96 -10.95 -6.92
N ASN A 20 1.47 -9.89 -6.29
CA ASN A 20 0.06 -9.75 -5.96
C ASN A 20 -0.61 -8.72 -6.88
N SER A 21 -1.29 -9.20 -7.92
CA SER A 21 -1.94 -8.35 -8.92
C SER A 21 -2.95 -7.35 -8.35
N LEU A 22 -3.50 -7.59 -7.15
CA LEU A 22 -4.45 -6.68 -6.51
C LEU A 22 -3.78 -5.40 -5.99
N ILE A 23 -2.53 -5.51 -5.54
CA ILE A 23 -1.83 -4.43 -4.84
C ILE A 23 -0.48 -4.08 -5.45
N PHE A 24 -0.07 -4.77 -6.52
CA PHE A 24 1.12 -4.51 -7.29
C PHE A 24 1.25 -3.02 -7.61
N ILE A 25 2.42 -2.46 -7.32
CA ILE A 25 2.76 -1.07 -7.64
C ILE A 25 3.40 -1.06 -9.03
N PRO A 26 2.71 -0.54 -10.05
CA PRO A 26 3.29 -0.42 -11.38
C PRO A 26 4.26 0.75 -11.44
N PHE A 27 4.98 0.81 -12.56
CA PHE A 27 5.76 1.99 -12.95
C PHE A 27 4.88 3.26 -12.85
N PRO A 28 5.39 4.38 -12.31
CA PRO A 28 4.62 5.61 -12.19
C PRO A 28 4.04 6.06 -13.55
N PRO A 29 2.73 6.30 -13.66
CA PRO A 29 2.08 6.70 -14.92
C PRO A 29 2.72 7.92 -15.58
N GLU A 30 3.12 8.91 -14.77
CA GLU A 30 3.82 10.12 -15.19
C GLU A 30 5.18 9.83 -15.85
N ALA A 31 5.76 8.68 -15.57
CA ALA A 31 7.06 8.25 -16.09
C ALA A 31 6.95 7.13 -17.14
N ILE A 32 5.75 6.83 -17.64
CA ILE A 32 5.54 5.70 -18.56
C ILE A 32 6.29 5.86 -19.89
N LYS A 33 6.40 7.09 -20.40
CA LYS A 33 7.18 7.39 -21.61
C LYS A 33 8.65 7.00 -21.41
N VAL A 34 9.17 7.23 -20.21
CA VAL A 34 10.54 6.89 -19.85
C VAL A 34 10.77 5.38 -19.87
N LYS A 35 9.85 4.62 -19.26
CA LYS A 35 9.85 3.16 -19.29
C LYS A 35 9.90 2.65 -20.73
N ASN A 36 9.01 3.14 -21.59
CA ASN A 36 8.90 2.67 -22.98
C ASN A 36 10.17 2.94 -23.79
N THR A 37 10.80 4.11 -23.60
CA THR A 37 12.08 4.44 -24.26
C THR A 37 13.20 3.51 -23.83
N LEU A 38 13.32 3.23 -22.52
CA LEU A 38 14.34 2.31 -22.00
C LEU A 38 14.13 0.89 -22.53
N GLU A 39 12.90 0.40 -22.54
CA GLU A 39 12.57 -0.93 -23.06
C GLU A 39 12.86 -1.03 -24.56
N SER A 40 12.55 0.02 -25.33
CA SER A 40 12.86 0.08 -26.78
C SER A 40 14.38 0.09 -27.05
N ALA A 41 15.17 0.61 -26.11
CA ALA A 41 16.63 0.57 -26.14
C ALA A 41 17.23 -0.75 -25.62
N GLY A 42 16.40 -1.75 -25.32
CA GLY A 42 16.83 -3.06 -24.81
C GLY A 42 17.12 -3.10 -23.30
N LEU A 43 16.75 -2.06 -22.56
CA LEU A 43 17.02 -1.92 -21.11
C LEU A 43 15.84 -2.39 -20.23
N SER A 44 15.08 -3.40 -20.67
CA SER A 44 13.91 -3.90 -19.94
C SER A 44 14.24 -4.47 -18.55
N ASN A 45 15.45 -4.99 -18.35
CA ASN A 45 15.89 -5.44 -17.02
C ASN A 45 15.93 -4.29 -16.02
N LEU A 46 16.34 -3.10 -16.45
CA LEU A 46 16.40 -1.91 -15.61
C LEU A 46 15.01 -1.43 -15.19
N THR A 47 14.03 -1.47 -16.10
CA THR A 47 12.64 -1.10 -15.78
C THR A 47 12.00 -2.12 -14.85
N ASN A 48 12.28 -3.42 -15.04
CA ASN A 48 11.81 -4.48 -14.15
C ASN A 48 12.39 -4.39 -12.75
N ASP A 49 13.71 -4.17 -12.62
CA ASP A 49 14.39 -4.00 -11.32
C ASP A 49 13.88 -2.76 -10.58
N PHE A 50 13.62 -1.68 -11.30
CA PHE A 50 12.99 -0.49 -10.74
C PHE A 50 11.60 -0.81 -10.18
N VAL A 51 10.72 -1.45 -10.96
CA VAL A 51 9.37 -1.81 -10.48
C VAL A 51 9.44 -2.77 -9.29
N LEU A 52 10.34 -3.76 -9.31
CA LEU A 52 10.59 -4.63 -8.17
C LEU A 52 10.93 -3.81 -6.92
N SER A 53 11.81 -2.82 -7.04
CA SER A 53 12.20 -1.98 -5.90
C SER A 53 11.06 -1.17 -5.30
N LEU A 54 10.13 -0.66 -6.12
CA LEU A 54 8.93 0.04 -5.64
C LEU A 54 8.08 -0.88 -4.75
N ASN A 55 7.88 -2.11 -5.22
CA ASN A 55 7.09 -3.11 -4.50
C ASN A 55 7.80 -3.56 -3.21
N ARG A 56 9.14 -3.71 -3.22
CA ARG A 56 9.91 -4.00 -1.99
C ARG A 56 9.79 -2.90 -0.95
N ALA A 57 9.84 -1.64 -1.36
CA ALA A 57 9.66 -0.51 -0.45
C ALA A 57 8.27 -0.53 0.21
N ALA A 58 7.22 -0.86 -0.55
CA ALA A 58 5.87 -1.01 0.00
C ALA A 58 5.73 -2.23 0.94
N GLU A 59 6.36 -3.35 0.62
CA GLU A 59 6.42 -4.54 1.48
C GLU A 59 7.09 -4.20 2.82
N ASP A 60 8.23 -3.51 2.78
CA ASP A 60 8.95 -3.08 3.98
C ASP A 60 8.13 -2.13 4.86
N ALA A 61 7.51 -1.12 4.25
CA ALA A 61 6.65 -0.18 4.97
C ALA A 61 5.44 -0.89 5.62
N SER A 62 4.85 -1.84 4.90
CA SER A 62 3.67 -2.60 5.37
C SER A 62 3.92 -3.42 6.64
N LYS A 63 5.19 -3.70 7.00
CA LYS A 63 5.55 -4.32 8.28
C LYS A 63 5.09 -3.49 9.49
N LYS A 64 4.91 -2.17 9.33
CA LYS A 64 4.43 -1.27 10.39
C LYS A 64 2.90 -1.21 10.51
N ALA A 65 2.17 -1.79 9.56
CA ALA A 65 0.73 -1.61 9.47
C ALA A 65 -0.05 -2.32 10.58
N PHE A 66 0.35 -3.55 10.94
CA PHE A 66 -0.41 -4.38 11.87
C PHE A 66 -0.59 -3.74 13.27
N PRO A 67 0.47 -3.25 13.94
CA PRO A 67 0.32 -2.60 15.25
C PRO A 67 -0.67 -1.43 15.22
N ILE A 68 -0.63 -0.61 14.17
CA ILE A 68 -1.51 0.56 13.99
C ILE A 68 -2.97 0.13 13.82
N PHE A 69 -3.24 -0.88 13.01
CA PHE A 69 -4.59 -1.42 12.88
C PHE A 69 -5.08 -2.07 14.17
N SER A 70 -4.22 -2.81 14.86
CA SER A 70 -4.57 -3.46 16.12
C SER A 70 -5.00 -2.43 17.15
N GLU A 71 -4.22 -1.36 17.31
CA GLU A 71 -4.53 -0.25 18.21
C GLU A 71 -5.88 0.41 17.87
N ALA A 72 -6.14 0.72 16.59
CA ALA A 72 -7.41 1.30 16.18
C ALA A 72 -8.62 0.39 16.43
N ILE A 73 -8.43 -0.93 16.40
CA ILE A 73 -9.47 -1.92 16.70
C ILE A 73 -9.68 -2.07 18.20
N THR A 74 -8.61 -2.04 18.99
CA THR A 74 -8.71 -2.16 20.46
C THR A 74 -9.26 -0.89 21.10
N SER A 75 -9.04 0.27 20.48
CA SER A 75 -9.57 1.57 20.93
C SER A 75 -10.97 1.89 20.35
N MET A 76 -11.62 0.92 19.69
CA MET A 76 -12.94 1.09 19.08
C MET A 76 -14.02 1.20 20.17
N THR A 77 -14.92 2.17 20.03
CA THR A 77 -16.07 2.29 20.94
C THR A 77 -17.20 1.32 20.56
N ILE A 78 -18.14 1.09 21.48
CA ILE A 78 -19.34 0.29 21.19
C ILE A 78 -20.16 0.92 20.05
N ASN A 79 -20.23 2.25 19.99
CA ASN A 79 -20.93 2.97 18.92
C ASN A 79 -20.27 2.74 17.55
N ASP A 80 -18.94 2.78 17.49
CA ASP A 80 -18.20 2.46 16.26
C ASP A 80 -18.47 1.02 15.82
N ALA A 81 -18.41 0.06 16.76
CA ALA A 81 -18.65 -1.35 16.48
C ALA A 81 -20.09 -1.59 15.96
N MET A 82 -21.08 -0.94 16.56
CA MET A 82 -22.47 -0.99 16.11
C MET A 82 -22.67 -0.34 14.74
N GLY A 83 -21.98 0.77 14.48
CA GLY A 83 -21.96 1.43 13.17
C GLY A 83 -21.38 0.53 12.08
N ILE A 84 -20.31 -0.20 12.38
CA ILE A 84 -19.71 -1.18 11.46
C ILE A 84 -20.67 -2.34 11.20
N LEU A 85 -21.29 -2.89 12.26
CA LEU A 85 -22.20 -4.03 12.17
C LEU A 85 -23.44 -3.72 11.31
N LYS A 86 -23.99 -2.51 11.44
CA LYS A 86 -25.19 -2.07 10.71
C LYS A 86 -24.87 -1.35 9.39
N GLY A 87 -23.60 -1.05 9.14
CA GLY A 87 -23.17 -0.28 7.99
C GLY A 87 -23.02 -1.09 6.70
N ALA A 88 -22.68 -0.38 5.62
CA ALA A 88 -22.37 -0.93 4.31
C ALA A 88 -21.24 -1.97 4.34
N ASP A 89 -21.08 -2.73 3.26
CA ASP A 89 -20.19 -3.90 3.19
C ASP A 89 -18.69 -3.63 3.43
N ASP A 90 -18.29 -2.37 3.41
CA ASP A 90 -16.93 -1.89 3.63
C ASP A 90 -16.79 -1.03 4.91
N ALA A 91 -17.78 -1.05 5.82
CA ALA A 91 -17.80 -0.16 6.97
C ALA A 91 -16.58 -0.34 7.90
N ALA A 92 -16.07 -1.57 8.08
CA ALA A 92 -14.88 -1.80 8.90
C ALA A 92 -13.63 -1.25 8.21
N THR A 93 -13.53 -1.43 6.89
CA THR A 93 -12.45 -0.89 6.05
C THR A 93 -12.45 0.63 6.11
N THR A 94 -13.61 1.26 5.95
CA THR A 94 -13.79 2.72 6.04
C THR A 94 -13.42 3.25 7.41
N TYR A 95 -13.87 2.59 8.49
CA TYR A 95 -13.46 2.94 9.85
C TYR A 95 -11.93 2.89 10.02
N LEU A 96 -11.30 1.78 9.63
CA LEU A 96 -9.85 1.62 9.74
C LEU A 96 -9.12 2.67 8.93
N LYS A 97 -9.54 2.91 7.69
CA LYS A 97 -8.97 3.95 6.82
C LYS A 97 -9.01 5.31 7.51
N ASN A 98 -10.16 5.70 8.05
CA ASN A 98 -10.32 7.00 8.70
C ASN A 98 -9.49 7.11 9.99
N LYS A 99 -9.38 6.05 10.78
CA LYS A 99 -8.65 6.07 12.06
C LYS A 99 -7.14 5.92 11.93
N THR A 100 -6.66 5.33 10.84
CA THR A 100 -5.23 4.92 10.74
C THR A 100 -4.44 5.60 9.64
N SER A 101 -5.08 6.20 8.63
CA SER A 101 -4.37 6.72 7.44
C SER A 101 -3.26 7.72 7.79
N ALA A 102 -3.51 8.66 8.70
CA ALA A 102 -2.50 9.64 9.10
C ALA A 102 -1.27 9.00 9.76
N LYS A 103 -1.49 8.07 10.69
CA LYS A 103 -0.42 7.34 11.40
C LYS A 103 0.35 6.41 10.46
N LEU A 104 -0.37 5.70 9.57
CA LEU A 104 0.25 4.88 8.53
C LEU A 104 1.15 5.72 7.63
N LYS A 105 0.66 6.85 7.12
CA LYS A 105 1.44 7.74 6.26
C LYS A 105 2.69 8.26 6.95
N ALA A 106 2.57 8.66 8.22
CA ALA A 106 3.70 9.14 9.02
C ALA A 106 4.77 8.05 9.26
N GLU A 107 4.36 6.81 9.50
CA GLU A 107 5.27 5.67 9.71
C GLU A 107 5.84 5.12 8.40
N PHE A 108 5.09 5.19 7.30
CA PHE A 108 5.49 4.61 6.01
C PHE A 108 6.54 5.45 5.32
N LYS A 109 6.36 6.78 5.28
CA LYS A 109 7.27 7.70 4.61
C LYS A 109 8.75 7.48 4.95
N PRO A 110 9.19 7.45 6.22
CA PRO A 110 10.60 7.25 6.54
C PRO A 110 11.11 5.86 6.16
N ILE A 111 10.28 4.82 6.23
CA ILE A 111 10.66 3.45 5.82
C ILE A 111 10.81 3.38 4.31
N ILE A 112 9.86 3.93 3.56
CA ILE A 112 9.91 3.98 2.09
C ILE A 112 11.12 4.78 1.63
N LYS A 113 11.37 5.94 2.24
CA LYS A 113 12.58 6.71 1.98
C LYS A 113 13.84 5.87 2.20
N GLN A 114 13.93 5.19 3.34
CA GLN A 114 15.06 4.32 3.62
C GLN A 114 15.18 3.16 2.62
N SER A 115 14.08 2.55 2.19
CA SER A 115 14.09 1.48 1.18
C SER A 115 14.49 2.01 -0.21
N ILE A 116 14.06 3.21 -0.58
CA ILE A 116 14.48 3.92 -1.80
C ILE A 116 15.98 4.27 -1.77
N ASP A 117 16.52 4.57 -0.58
CA ASP A 117 17.94 4.90 -0.41
C ASP A 117 18.82 3.64 -0.34
N LYS A 118 18.32 2.55 0.25
CA LYS A 118 19.01 1.26 0.40
C LYS A 118 19.08 0.50 -0.92
N VAL A 119 17.92 0.35 -1.55
CA VAL A 119 17.83 -0.23 -2.89
C VAL A 119 18.22 0.90 -3.81
N LYS A 120 19.03 0.65 -4.83
CA LYS A 120 19.60 1.66 -5.73
C LYS A 120 18.57 2.45 -6.56
N VAL A 121 17.31 2.56 -6.12
CA VAL A 121 16.16 3.21 -6.77
C VAL A 121 16.51 4.62 -7.21
N THR A 122 17.11 5.45 -6.37
CA THR A 122 17.60 6.79 -6.76
C THR A 122 18.73 6.71 -7.78
N SER A 123 19.63 5.73 -7.69
CA SER A 123 20.68 5.53 -8.69
C SER A 123 20.18 4.96 -10.01
N TYR A 124 19.02 4.31 -10.05
CA TYR A 124 18.33 3.92 -11.28
C TYR A 124 17.49 5.08 -11.80
N TRP A 125 16.71 5.73 -10.93
CA TRP A 125 15.79 6.81 -11.25
C TRP A 125 16.51 8.09 -11.73
N ASN A 126 17.57 8.54 -11.05
CA ASN A 126 18.22 9.81 -11.39
C ASN A 126 18.81 9.79 -12.81
N PRO A 127 19.56 8.76 -13.26
CA PRO A 127 19.99 8.67 -14.65
C PRO A 127 18.83 8.56 -15.64
N ILE A 128 17.79 7.81 -15.29
CA ILE A 128 16.59 7.61 -16.11
C ILE A 128 15.85 8.94 -16.33
N ALA A 129 15.54 9.65 -15.25
CA ALA A 129 14.88 10.95 -15.27
C ALA A 129 15.75 12.02 -15.93
N THR A 130 17.06 12.03 -15.63
CA THR A 130 18.00 13.02 -16.22
C THR A 130 18.16 12.83 -17.72
N ASN A 131 18.37 11.60 -18.20
CA ASN A 131 18.51 11.35 -19.63
C ASN A 131 17.21 11.60 -20.38
N TYR A 132 16.07 11.21 -19.80
CA TYR A 132 14.77 11.54 -20.37
C TYR A 132 14.54 13.06 -20.41
N ASN A 133 14.74 13.77 -19.31
CA ASN A 133 14.57 15.23 -19.24
C ASN A 133 15.52 15.95 -20.21
N ARG A 134 16.72 15.40 -20.46
CA ARG A 134 17.65 15.89 -21.49
C ARG A 134 17.11 15.65 -22.90
N LEU A 135 16.60 14.45 -23.19
CA LEU A 135 16.01 14.12 -24.50
C LEU A 135 14.74 14.92 -24.76
N THR A 136 13.88 15.12 -23.75
CA THR A 136 12.67 15.93 -23.88
C THR A 136 12.98 17.41 -24.01
N ALA A 137 14.01 17.93 -23.35
CA ALA A 137 14.50 19.29 -23.58
C ALA A 137 14.94 19.52 -25.05
N LEU A 138 15.47 18.49 -25.72
CA LEU A 138 15.85 18.56 -27.14
C LEU A 138 14.67 18.38 -28.10
N THR A 139 13.60 17.71 -27.67
CA THR A 139 12.46 17.33 -28.53
C THR A 139 11.16 18.09 -28.20
N GLY A 140 11.18 19.02 -27.23
CA GLY A 140 10.03 19.81 -26.81
C GLY A 140 9.02 19.08 -25.91
N GLY A 141 9.43 17.99 -25.26
CA GLY A 141 8.57 17.19 -24.38
C GLY A 141 8.52 17.66 -22.92
N GLU A 142 7.55 17.16 -22.16
CA GLU A 142 7.39 17.47 -20.72
C GLU A 142 8.43 16.72 -19.86
N GLN A 143 8.97 17.41 -18.85
CA GLN A 143 9.87 16.83 -17.86
C GLN A 143 9.12 15.98 -16.85
N VAL A 144 9.78 14.95 -16.34
CA VAL A 144 9.23 13.99 -15.39
C VAL A 144 9.99 14.07 -14.07
N ASN A 145 9.28 14.35 -12.97
CA ASN A 145 9.79 14.28 -11.60
C ASN A 145 8.70 13.75 -10.65
N PRO A 146 8.44 12.42 -10.64
CA PRO A 146 7.53 11.81 -9.70
C PRO A 146 8.16 11.90 -8.32
N ASN A 147 7.37 12.40 -7.36
CA ASN A 147 7.71 12.21 -5.96
C ASN A 147 7.54 10.72 -5.63
N LEU A 148 8.58 9.92 -5.86
CA LEU A 148 8.55 8.46 -5.67
C LEU A 148 8.20 8.06 -4.24
N GLU A 149 8.68 8.84 -3.25
CA GLU A 149 8.34 8.61 -1.85
C GLU A 149 6.82 8.71 -1.64
N GLU A 150 6.19 9.77 -2.14
CA GLU A 150 4.75 9.99 -2.03
C GLU A 150 3.97 8.93 -2.84
N TYR A 151 4.37 8.67 -4.09
CA TYR A 151 3.73 7.69 -4.95
C TYR A 151 3.71 6.30 -4.32
N ILE A 152 4.87 5.81 -3.85
CA ILE A 152 4.93 4.49 -3.21
C ILE A 152 4.13 4.49 -1.90
N THR A 153 4.17 5.57 -1.11
CA THR A 153 3.42 5.67 0.15
C THR A 153 1.92 5.53 -0.09
N ASP A 154 1.39 6.32 -1.01
CA ASP A 154 -0.05 6.31 -1.30
C ASP A 154 -0.48 4.97 -1.90
N ARG A 155 0.32 4.37 -2.78
CA ARG A 155 0.04 3.05 -3.38
C ARG A 155 0.14 1.91 -2.38
N ALA A 156 1.11 1.96 -1.46
CA ALA A 156 1.23 0.99 -0.38
C ALA A 156 0.01 1.03 0.55
N MET A 157 -0.43 2.23 0.94
CA MET A 157 -1.62 2.42 1.75
C MET A 157 -2.89 1.97 1.02
N GLU A 158 -3.06 2.35 -0.25
CA GLU A 158 -4.17 1.90 -1.09
C GLU A 158 -4.23 0.37 -1.16
N GLY A 159 -3.08 -0.28 -1.39
CA GLY A 159 -2.96 -1.73 -1.43
C GLY A 159 -3.37 -2.39 -0.11
N LEU A 160 -2.90 -1.87 1.02
CA LEU A 160 -3.28 -2.38 2.34
C LEU A 160 -4.79 -2.31 2.57
N PHE A 161 -5.43 -1.19 2.22
CA PHE A 161 -6.88 -1.06 2.39
C PHE A 161 -7.65 -1.96 1.41
N LYS A 162 -7.15 -2.22 0.20
CA LYS A 162 -7.72 -3.24 -0.70
C LYS A 162 -7.68 -4.64 -0.08
N LEU A 163 -6.57 -5.01 0.56
CA LEU A 163 -6.48 -6.30 1.27
C LEU A 163 -7.43 -6.37 2.47
N ILE A 164 -7.59 -5.27 3.21
CA ILE A 164 -8.55 -5.21 4.32
C ILE A 164 -9.98 -5.35 3.81
N ALA A 165 -10.34 -4.64 2.74
CA ALA A 165 -11.65 -4.75 2.12
C ALA A 165 -11.96 -6.17 1.66
N LYS A 166 -10.96 -6.85 1.09
CA LYS A 166 -11.08 -8.25 0.69
C LYS A 166 -11.34 -9.16 1.90
N GLU A 167 -10.61 -9.00 2.99
CA GLU A 167 -10.82 -9.77 4.22
C GLU A 167 -12.19 -9.45 4.86
N GLU A 168 -12.60 -8.17 4.90
CA GLU A 168 -13.92 -7.78 5.38
C GLU A 168 -15.03 -8.44 4.57
N ALA A 169 -14.94 -8.41 3.24
CA ALA A 169 -15.92 -9.04 2.36
C ALA A 169 -16.02 -10.56 2.60
N LEU A 170 -14.91 -11.24 2.91
CA LEU A 170 -14.93 -12.66 3.29
C LEU A 170 -15.64 -12.89 4.63
N ILE A 171 -15.34 -12.07 5.64
CA ILE A 171 -16.01 -12.13 6.95
C ILE A 171 -17.51 -11.83 6.81
N ARG A 172 -17.89 -10.92 5.89
CA ARG A 172 -19.28 -10.60 5.59
C ARG A 172 -20.04 -11.67 4.83
N LYS A 173 -19.40 -12.74 4.37
CA LYS A 173 -20.10 -13.90 3.81
C LYS A 173 -20.48 -14.94 4.86
N ASP A 174 -19.95 -14.83 6.08
CA ASP A 174 -20.30 -15.69 7.22
C ASP A 174 -20.96 -14.86 8.36
N PRO A 175 -22.30 -14.69 8.33
CA PRO A 175 -23.03 -13.95 9.36
C PRO A 175 -23.02 -14.60 10.75
N ALA A 176 -22.95 -15.93 10.82
CA ALA A 176 -23.00 -16.66 12.08
C ALA A 176 -21.74 -16.43 12.93
N ALA A 177 -20.58 -16.33 12.30
CA ALA A 177 -19.32 -15.95 12.94
C ALA A 177 -19.28 -14.46 13.35
N ARG A 178 -19.87 -13.56 12.53
CA ARG A 178 -19.90 -12.11 12.81
C ARG A 178 -20.57 -11.75 14.13
N VAL A 179 -21.68 -12.40 14.42
CA VAL A 179 -22.50 -12.11 15.60
C VAL A 179 -21.82 -12.62 16.87
N THR A 180 -21.22 -13.81 16.84
CA THR A 180 -20.59 -14.41 18.03
C THR A 180 -19.32 -13.68 18.46
N ASP A 181 -18.46 -13.25 17.53
CA ASP A 181 -17.18 -12.62 17.88
C ASP A 181 -17.35 -11.17 18.37
N ILE A 182 -18.26 -10.40 17.76
CA ILE A 182 -18.56 -9.03 18.19
C ILE A 182 -19.28 -9.07 19.53
N LEU A 183 -20.28 -9.95 19.71
CA LEU A 183 -20.98 -10.08 20.98
C LEU A 183 -20.06 -10.57 22.11
N LYS A 184 -19.20 -11.57 21.87
CA LYS A 184 -18.21 -12.02 22.87
C LYS A 184 -17.23 -10.91 23.26
N LYS A 185 -16.86 -10.03 22.33
CA LYS A 185 -15.89 -8.97 22.61
C LYS A 185 -16.52 -7.75 23.29
N VAL A 186 -17.80 -7.46 23.03
CA VAL A 186 -18.55 -6.34 23.64
C VAL A 186 -19.19 -6.73 24.97
N PHE A 187 -19.60 -7.99 25.12
CA PHE A 187 -20.33 -8.49 26.30
C PHE A 187 -19.56 -9.54 27.12
N GLY A 188 -18.38 -10.00 26.67
CA GLY A 188 -17.53 -10.92 27.44
C GLY A 188 -16.59 -10.24 28.42
N SER A 189 -16.62 -8.90 28.51
CA SER A 189 -15.93 -8.10 29.53
C SER A 189 -16.89 -7.49 30.56
N LEU A 190 -18.13 -7.97 30.62
CA LEU A 190 -19.13 -7.66 31.65
C LEU A 190 -19.22 -8.81 32.66
#